data_AF-A0A7Y4ZB14-F1
#
_entry.id   AF-A0A7Y4ZB14-F1
#
_cell.length_a   1.000
_cell.length_b   1.000
_cell.length_c   1.000
_cell.angle_alpha   90.00
_cell.angle_beta   90.00
_cell.angle_gamma   90.00
#
_symmetry.space_group_name_H-M   'P 1'
#
loop_
_entity.id
_entity.type
_entity.pdbx_description
1 polymer ?
#
loop_
_entity_poly.entity_id
_entity_poly.type
_entity_poly.pdbx_seq_one_letter_code
_entity_poly.pdbx_strand_id
1 'polypeptide(L)' 'MAEAVVPRQGILSLSIKDKNALYQAYMPFVINGGLFIPTDREYQMGQEV' A
#
# COMPACT_ATOMS: atom_id res chain seq x y z
N MET A 1 19.83 -17.60 -11.66
CA MET A 1 18.73 -16.67 -11.97
C MET A 1 17.50 -17.29 -11.32
N ALA A 2 17.05 -16.77 -10.17
CA ALA A 2 15.89 -17.28 -9.47
C ALA A 2 14.70 -16.35 -9.76
N GLU A 3 13.69 -16.88 -10.45
CA GLU A 3 12.41 -16.21 -10.65
C GLU A 3 11.74 -15.97 -9.29
N ALA A 4 11.59 -14.70 -8.92
CA ALA A 4 10.77 -14.31 -7.79
C ALA A 4 9.31 -14.60 -8.15
N VAL A 5 8.73 -15.61 -7.49
CA VAL A 5 7.29 -15.85 -7.51
C VAL A 5 6.61 -14.59 -7.00
N VAL A 6 6.02 -13.80 -7.90
CA VAL A 6 5.21 -12.64 -7.55
C VAL A 6 3.91 -13.20 -6.98
N PRO A 7 3.64 -13.11 -5.66
CA PRO A 7 2.34 -13.52 -5.15
C PRO A 7 1.30 -12.64 -5.84
N ARG A 8 0.34 -13.27 -6.53
CA ARG A 8 -0.79 -12.56 -7.14
C ARG A 8 -1.48 -11.78 -6.04
N GLN A 9 -1.24 -10.47 -6.05
CA GLN A 9 -1.71 -9.54 -5.03
C GLN A 9 -3.23 -9.62 -4.97
N GLY A 10 -3.74 -10.22 -3.90
CA GLY A 10 -5.16 -10.18 -3.58
C GLY A 10 -5.53 -8.76 -3.17
N ILE A 11 -6.67 -8.27 -3.68
CA ILE A 11 -7.22 -6.93 -3.44
C ILE A 11 -6.98 -6.50 -1.98
N LEU A 12 -6.18 -5.46 -1.77
CA LEU A 12 -5.96 -4.85 -0.46
C LEU A 12 -7.11 -3.89 -0.16
N SER A 13 -8.15 -4.41 0.48
CA SER A 13 -9.32 -3.60 0.86
C SER A 13 -9.06 -2.84 2.16
N LEU A 14 -8.64 -1.57 2.06
CA LEU A 14 -8.60 -0.65 3.21
C LEU A 14 -9.96 0.06 3.35
N SER A 15 -10.68 -0.20 4.45
CA SER A 15 -11.91 0.53 4.77
C SER A 15 -11.59 1.74 5.64
N ILE A 16 -11.46 2.91 5.02
CA ILE A 16 -11.29 4.18 5.74
C ILE A 16 -12.65 4.65 6.23
N LYS A 17 -12.90 4.53 7.53
CA LYS A 17 -14.18 4.92 8.15
C LYS A 17 -14.24 6.40 8.53
N ASP A 18 -13.09 7.02 8.80
CA ASP A 18 -13.01 8.35 9.40
C ASP A 18 -12.05 9.28 8.66
N LYS A 19 -12.41 10.57 8.58
CA LYS A 19 -11.58 11.61 7.93
C LYS A 19 -10.22 11.80 8.62
N ASN A 20 -10.16 11.57 9.93
CA ASN A 20 -8.90 11.63 10.67
C ASN A 20 -7.96 10.48 10.25
N ALA A 21 -8.49 9.27 10.07
CA ALA A 21 -7.72 8.12 9.59
C ALA A 21 -7.19 8.36 8.17
N LEU A 22 -8.00 8.97 7.29
CA LEU A 22 -7.52 9.38 5.95
C LEU A 22 -6.37 10.38 6.05
N TYR A 23 -6.50 11.41 6.89
CA TYR A 23 -5.48 12.45 7.01
C TYR A 23 -4.15 11.90 7.55
N GLN A 24 -4.21 10.96 8.49
CA GLN A 24 -3.02 10.30 9.03
C GLN A 24 -2.38 9.32 8.04
N ALA A 25 -3.18 8.65 7.21
CA ALA A 25 -2.67 7.73 6.20
C ALA A 25 -2.19 8.46 4.93
N TYR A 26 -2.66 9.67 4.67
CA TYR A 26 -2.32 10.41 3.45
C TYR A 26 -0.90 10.99 3.50
N MET A 27 -0.13 10.74 2.45
CA MET A 27 1.23 11.23 2.27
C MET A 27 1.28 12.27 1.14
N PRO A 28 1.17 13.58 1.44
CA PRO A 28 1.10 14.63 0.42
C PRO A 28 2.42 14.91 -0.31
N PHE A 29 3.55 14.46 0.26
CA PHE A 29 4.88 14.70 -0.29
C PHE A 29 5.28 13.71 -1.40
N VAL A 30 4.48 12.66 -1.63
CA VAL A 30 4.71 11.68 -2.69
C VAL A 30 4.16 12.22 -4.01
N ILE A 31 4.91 12.04 -5.09
CA ILE A 31 4.49 12.46 -6.44
C ILE A 31 3.24 11.65 -6.83
N ASN A 32 2.17 12.33 -7.24
CA ASN A 32 0.80 11.79 -7.45
C ASN A 32 0.01 11.43 -6.18
N GLY A 33 0.51 11.83 -5.00
CA GLY A 33 -0.09 11.49 -3.72
C GLY A 33 0.23 10.06 -3.28
N GLY A 34 0.35 9.86 -1.97
CA GLY A 34 0.56 8.55 -1.37
C GLY A 34 -0.49 8.25 -0.32
N LEU A 35 -0.74 6.96 -0.09
CA LEU A 35 -1.57 6.48 1.01
C LEU A 35 -0.83 5.36 1.72
N PHE A 36 -0.69 5.49 3.03
CA PHE A 36 -0.11 4.46 3.87
C PHE A 36 -1.16 3.40 4.17
N ILE A 37 -0.86 2.14 3.81
CA ILE A 37 -1.69 0.99 4.10
C ILE A 37 -0.98 0.16 5.16
N PRO A 38 -1.49 0.11 6.41
CA PRO A 38 -0.92 -0.78 7.41
C PRO A 38 -1.16 -2.23 7.00
N THR A 39 -0.07 -2.99 6.84
CA THR A 39 -0.09 -4.40 6.47
C THR A 39 1.08 -5.10 7.13
N ASP A 40 0.85 -6.30 7.67
CA ASP A 40 1.91 -7.16 8.25
C ASP A 40 2.69 -7.93 7.18
N ARG A 41 2.33 -7.74 5.89
CA ARG A 41 2.99 -8.41 4.77
C ARG A 41 4.18 -7.58 4.31
N GLU A 42 5.30 -8.26 4.07
CA GLU A 42 6.50 -7.62 3.52
C GLU A 42 6.30 -7.35 2.02
N TYR A 43 6.27 -6.07 1.66
CA TYR A 43 6.22 -5.62 0.26
C TYR A 43 7.58 -5.09 -0.17
N GLN A 44 7.96 -5.42 -1.39
CA GLN A 44 9.15 -4.86 -2.02
C GLN A 44 8.81 -3.55 -2.72
N MET A 45 9.74 -2.60 -2.70
CA MET A 45 9.62 -1.36 -3.47
C MET A 45 9.44 -1.68 -4.97
N GLY A 46 8.45 -1.06 -5.60
CA GLY A 46 8.11 -1.29 -7.02
C GLY A 46 7.23 -2.51 -7.28
N GLN A 47 6.81 -3.24 -6.24
CA GLN A 47 5.81 -4.31 -6.41
C GLN A 47 4.43 -3.70 -6.68
N GLU A 48 3.82 -4.07 -7.81
CA GLU A 48 2.48 -3.62 -8.19
C GLU A 48 1.44 -4.28 -7.26
N VAL A 49 0.69 -3.44 -6.54
CA VAL A 49 -0.35 -3.79 -5.54
C VAL A 49 -1.76 -3.56 -6.08
#